data_AF-A0A946ZRP0-F1
#
_entry.id   AF-A0A946ZRP0-F1
#
_cell.length_a   1.000
_cell.length_b   1.000
_cell.length_c   1.000
_cell.angle_alpha   90.00
_cell.angle_beta   90.00
_cell.angle_gamma   90.00
#
_symmetry.space_group_name_H-M   'P 1'
#
loop_
_entity.id
_entity.type
_entity.pdbx_description
1 polymer ?
#
loop_
_entity_poly.entity_id
_entity_poly.type
_entity_poly.pdbx_seq_one_letter_code
_entity_poly.pdbx_strand_id
1 'polypeptide(L)'
;ALTDLNGAGAEFAFPLAGFSGFDTPSGFAEFNRAIAAVAAVYAGDGNAALTALSNSYFDLAGDLTIGPKHVYSLDSGDFTNGLFKIPDNNGDQIIVHPSFIADAEAGDTRVDNKTLIRANPTTQDGLSGDFQTALYASNISPIDMLRNEELVLVYAEANILANDLFEAEDAINVIRNSASLPVYTGALTAEALTTEMLNQRRYSLWCENHRMFDLRRYNLSNTLPVDRTGDQIFNTLPVPLSENE
;
A
#
# COMPACT_ATOMS: atom_id res chain seq x y z
N ALA A 1 22.73 -3.55 10.00
CA ALA A 1 21.79 -4.08 9.00
C ALA A 1 22.42 -4.11 7.60
N LEU A 2 22.45 -3.02 6.82
CA LEU A 2 23.02 -3.06 5.46
C LEU A 2 24.50 -3.48 5.43
N THR A 3 25.31 -2.95 6.34
CA THR A 3 26.72 -3.33 6.49
C THR A 3 26.88 -4.84 6.72
N ASP A 4 25.98 -5.44 7.49
CA ASP A 4 26.03 -6.87 7.80
C ASP A 4 25.62 -7.71 6.58
N LEU A 5 24.62 -7.25 5.81
CA LEU A 5 24.20 -7.89 4.56
C LEU A 5 25.33 -7.85 3.50
N ASN A 6 26.00 -6.70 3.37
CA ASN A 6 27.13 -6.55 2.43
C ASN A 6 28.38 -7.34 2.87
N GLY A 7 28.53 -7.59 4.18
CA GLY A 7 29.59 -8.41 4.74
C GLY A 7 29.27 -9.91 4.80
N ALA A 8 28.03 -10.31 4.48
CA ALA A 8 27.60 -11.69 4.48
C ALA A 8 28.12 -12.45 3.24
N GLY A 9 28.02 -13.78 3.28
CA GLY A 9 28.36 -14.65 2.16
C GLY A 9 27.33 -14.57 1.01
N ALA A 10 27.37 -15.55 0.11
CA ALA A 10 26.46 -15.59 -1.04
C ALA A 10 25.03 -16.05 -0.69
N GLU A 11 24.83 -16.72 0.45
CA GLU A 11 23.57 -17.38 0.80
C GLU A 11 23.26 -17.20 2.29
N PHE A 12 21.97 -17.22 2.64
CA PHE A 12 21.53 -17.30 4.05
C PHE A 12 21.62 -18.73 4.57
N ALA A 13 21.77 -18.88 5.89
CA ALA A 13 21.82 -20.19 6.55
C ALA A 13 20.44 -20.90 6.62
N PHE A 14 19.37 -20.22 6.21
CA PHE A 14 18.00 -20.70 6.24
C PHE A 14 17.22 -20.12 5.06
N PRO A 15 16.20 -20.84 4.56
CA PRO A 15 15.37 -20.36 3.46
C PRO A 15 14.47 -19.20 3.91
N LEU A 16 14.18 -18.30 2.98
CA LEU A 16 13.27 -17.17 3.18
C LEU A 16 12.03 -17.34 2.29
N ALA A 17 10.99 -17.98 2.83
CA ALA A 17 9.73 -18.17 2.12
C ALA A 17 9.11 -16.81 1.77
N GLY A 18 8.70 -16.63 0.50
CA GLY A 18 8.15 -15.37 0.00
C GLY A 18 9.18 -14.34 -0.47
N PHE A 19 10.47 -14.65 -0.39
CA PHE A 19 11.57 -13.76 -0.82
C PHE A 19 12.21 -14.24 -2.13
N SER A 20 11.45 -14.79 -3.07
CA SER A 20 12.02 -15.20 -4.36
C SER A 20 12.70 -14.01 -5.06
N GLY A 21 13.98 -14.14 -5.39
CA GLY A 21 14.81 -13.04 -5.92
C GLY A 21 15.43 -12.12 -4.86
N PHE A 22 15.04 -12.29 -3.60
CA PHE A 22 15.48 -11.53 -2.44
C PHE A 22 16.01 -12.44 -1.31
N ASP A 23 16.25 -13.72 -1.60
CA ASP A 23 16.61 -14.79 -0.67
C ASP A 23 18.13 -15.02 -0.58
N THR A 24 18.92 -14.08 -1.09
CA THR A 24 20.37 -13.98 -0.88
C THR A 24 20.70 -12.70 -0.12
N PRO A 25 21.85 -12.58 0.56
CA PRO A 25 22.23 -11.33 1.22
C PRO A 25 22.27 -10.12 0.28
N SER A 26 22.66 -10.30 -0.98
CA SER A 26 22.62 -9.24 -1.99
C SER A 26 21.19 -8.83 -2.34
N GLY A 27 20.31 -9.78 -2.66
CA GLY A 27 18.92 -9.46 -2.98
C GLY A 27 18.19 -8.85 -1.77
N PHE A 28 18.44 -9.38 -0.57
CA PHE A 28 17.86 -8.84 0.65
C PHE A 28 18.40 -7.43 0.98
N ALA A 29 19.62 -7.09 0.54
CA ALA A 29 20.13 -5.72 0.65
C ALA A 29 19.27 -4.74 -0.15
N GLU A 30 18.84 -5.11 -1.36
CA GLU A 30 17.92 -4.28 -2.17
C GLU A 30 16.58 -4.07 -1.44
N PHE A 31 16.02 -5.12 -0.83
CA PHE A 31 14.82 -4.97 0.01
C PHE A 31 15.06 -4.09 1.24
N ASN A 32 16.21 -4.23 1.88
CA ASN A 32 16.61 -3.37 2.98
C ASN A 32 16.71 -1.89 2.54
N ARG A 33 17.12 -1.62 1.30
CA ARG A 33 17.17 -0.27 0.73
C ARG A 33 15.78 0.25 0.33
N ALA A 34 14.91 -0.61 -0.19
CA ALA A 34 13.51 -0.29 -0.44
C ALA A 34 12.79 0.18 0.86
N ILE A 35 12.96 -0.54 1.97
CA ILE A 35 12.42 -0.14 3.28
C ILE A 35 13.02 1.18 3.77
N ALA A 36 14.32 1.40 3.54
CA ALA A 36 14.96 2.66 3.90
C ALA A 36 14.42 3.85 3.09
N ALA A 37 14.03 3.65 1.83
CA ALA A 37 13.39 4.68 1.02
C ALA A 37 12.03 5.09 1.60
N VAL A 38 11.18 4.10 1.95
CA VAL A 38 9.90 4.36 2.62
C VAL A 38 10.11 5.14 3.91
N ALA A 39 11.07 4.73 4.74
CA ALA A 39 11.39 5.42 5.99
C ALA A 39 11.88 6.86 5.78
N ALA A 40 12.69 7.11 4.75
CA ALA A 40 13.20 8.44 4.42
C ALA A 40 12.10 9.38 3.93
N VAL A 41 11.21 8.90 3.03
CA VAL A 41 9.98 9.62 2.67
C VAL A 41 9.14 9.88 3.91
N TYR A 42 9.10 8.92 4.85
CA TYR A 42 8.32 9.10 6.05
C TYR A 42 8.86 10.19 6.98
N ALA A 43 10.19 10.39 6.97
CA ALA A 43 10.88 11.47 7.65
C ALA A 43 10.88 12.81 6.87
N GLY A 44 10.30 12.86 5.66
CA GLY A 44 10.27 14.04 4.81
C GLY A 44 11.58 14.32 4.06
N ASP A 45 12.47 13.32 3.96
CA ASP A 45 13.77 13.45 3.26
C ASP A 45 13.71 12.77 1.88
N GLY A 46 13.32 13.56 0.87
CA GLY A 46 13.23 13.09 -0.52
C GLY A 46 14.57 12.65 -1.10
N ASN A 47 15.66 13.37 -0.80
CA ASN A 47 16.99 13.05 -1.35
C ASN A 47 17.55 11.74 -0.76
N ALA A 48 17.36 11.50 0.54
CA ALA A 48 17.71 10.23 1.15
C ALA A 48 16.86 9.08 0.59
N ALA A 49 15.57 9.33 0.32
CA ALA A 49 14.70 8.35 -0.31
C ALA A 49 15.16 7.98 -1.73
N LEU A 50 15.45 8.96 -2.59
CA LEU A 50 15.96 8.72 -3.95
C LEU A 50 17.32 7.97 -3.93
N THR A 51 18.18 8.29 -2.97
CA THR A 51 19.44 7.56 -2.77
C THR A 51 19.17 6.11 -2.36
N ALA A 52 18.20 5.85 -1.49
CA ALA A 52 17.85 4.50 -1.09
C ALA A 52 17.17 3.71 -2.23
N LEU A 53 16.29 4.35 -3.02
CA LEU A 53 15.65 3.73 -4.19
C LEU A 53 16.65 3.33 -5.27
N SER A 54 17.66 4.15 -5.56
CA SER A 54 18.68 3.80 -6.55
C SER A 54 19.55 2.59 -6.17
N ASN A 55 19.51 2.18 -4.89
CA ASN A 55 20.18 0.98 -4.38
C ASN A 55 19.19 -0.15 -4.03
N SER A 56 17.91 -0.04 -4.44
CA SER A 56 16.89 -1.06 -4.26
C SER A 56 16.49 -1.69 -5.59
N TYR A 57 15.48 -2.57 -5.56
CA TYR A 57 14.86 -3.16 -6.75
C TYR A 57 13.82 -2.26 -7.41
N PHE A 58 13.76 -0.97 -7.03
CA PHE A 58 12.89 0.00 -7.68
C PHE A 58 13.18 0.06 -9.18
N ASP A 59 12.14 -0.07 -9.99
CA ASP A 59 12.22 0.07 -11.43
C ASP A 59 10.96 0.77 -11.96
N LEU A 60 11.12 2.01 -12.42
CA LEU A 60 10.02 2.83 -12.94
C LEU A 60 9.33 2.21 -14.16
N ALA A 61 10.06 1.44 -14.97
CA ALA A 61 9.54 0.76 -16.16
C ALA A 61 9.33 -0.75 -15.94
N GLY A 62 9.62 -1.23 -14.73
CA GLY A 62 9.61 -2.64 -14.38
C GLY A 62 8.22 -3.18 -14.05
N ASP A 63 8.16 -4.48 -13.78
CA ASP A 63 6.95 -5.14 -13.30
C ASP A 63 6.59 -4.61 -11.90
N LEU A 64 5.40 -4.03 -11.78
CA LEU A 64 4.89 -3.42 -10.56
C LEU A 64 4.64 -4.45 -9.43
N THR A 65 4.59 -5.74 -9.75
CA THR A 65 4.28 -6.83 -8.80
C THR A 65 5.51 -7.42 -8.09
N ILE A 66 6.71 -6.97 -8.49
CA ILE A 66 8.00 -7.44 -7.94
C ILE A 66 8.19 -6.94 -6.51
N GLY A 67 8.55 -7.85 -5.61
CA GLY A 67 8.89 -7.56 -4.23
C GLY A 67 8.68 -8.76 -3.31
N PRO A 68 9.26 -8.76 -2.11
CA PRO A 68 9.01 -9.79 -1.11
C PRO A 68 7.55 -9.83 -0.67
N LYS A 69 7.08 -11.03 -0.33
CA LYS A 69 5.70 -11.29 0.08
C LYS A 69 5.64 -12.07 1.38
N HIS A 70 4.64 -11.81 2.20
CA HIS A 70 4.24 -12.70 3.27
C HIS A 70 3.40 -13.84 2.69
N VAL A 71 3.88 -15.08 2.83
CA VAL A 71 3.22 -16.27 2.29
C VAL A 71 2.34 -16.94 3.33
N TYR A 72 1.26 -17.56 2.88
CA TYR A 72 0.30 -18.30 3.70
C TYR A 72 0.16 -19.73 3.17
N SER A 73 -0.21 -20.67 4.04
CA SER A 73 -0.39 -22.07 3.65
C SER A 73 -1.45 -22.76 4.52
N LEU A 74 -1.73 -24.03 4.20
CA LEU A 74 -2.56 -24.92 5.01
C LEU A 74 -1.73 -25.98 5.75
N ASP A 75 -0.41 -25.87 5.71
CA ASP A 75 0.49 -26.81 6.36
C ASP A 75 0.39 -26.69 7.89
N SER A 76 0.72 -27.79 8.56
CA SER A 76 0.58 -27.87 10.02
C SER A 76 1.48 -26.84 10.72
N GLY A 77 0.85 -25.85 11.35
CA GLY A 77 1.54 -24.78 12.08
C GLY A 77 1.56 -23.44 11.35
N ASP A 78 1.14 -23.41 10.09
CA ASP A 78 1.04 -22.17 9.30
C ASP A 78 -0.33 -21.50 9.46
N PHE A 79 -0.38 -20.22 9.11
CA PHE A 79 -1.62 -19.43 9.09
C PHE A 79 -2.18 -19.28 7.68
N THR A 80 -3.48 -19.01 7.62
CA THR A 80 -4.16 -18.58 6.39
C THR A 80 -4.21 -17.07 6.29
N ASN A 81 -4.35 -16.55 5.08
CA ASN A 81 -4.54 -15.14 4.81
C ASN A 81 -5.91 -14.69 5.36
N GLY A 82 -5.88 -13.97 6.48
CA GLY A 82 -7.09 -13.45 7.14
C GLY A 82 -7.76 -12.28 6.43
N LEU A 83 -7.13 -11.71 5.39
CA LEU A 83 -7.73 -10.66 4.54
C LEU A 83 -8.49 -11.23 3.35
N PHE A 84 -8.35 -12.52 3.04
CA PHE A 84 -9.24 -13.19 2.11
C PHE A 84 -10.66 -13.21 2.68
N LYS A 85 -11.64 -12.78 1.87
CA LYS A 85 -13.06 -12.83 2.23
C LYS A 85 -13.82 -13.65 1.21
N ILE A 86 -14.55 -14.64 1.70
CA ILE A 86 -15.41 -15.47 0.87
C ILE A 86 -16.51 -14.58 0.28
N PRO A 87 -16.77 -14.65 -1.04
CA PRO A 87 -17.89 -13.96 -1.67
C PRO A 87 -19.22 -14.21 -0.96
N ASP A 88 -19.97 -13.14 -0.69
CA ASP A 88 -21.30 -13.14 -0.06
C ASP A 88 -21.39 -13.76 1.35
N ASN A 89 -20.26 -13.93 2.05
CA ASN A 89 -20.27 -14.50 3.41
C ASN A 89 -20.53 -13.45 4.51
N ASN A 90 -21.77 -13.27 4.95
CA ASN A 90 -22.13 -12.25 5.94
C ASN A 90 -21.44 -12.35 7.33
N GLY A 91 -20.78 -13.46 7.67
CA GLY A 91 -20.15 -13.66 9.00
C GLY A 91 -18.72 -13.14 9.14
N ASP A 92 -18.00 -12.93 8.04
CA ASP A 92 -16.63 -12.41 8.04
C ASP A 92 -16.41 -11.58 6.76
N GLN A 93 -16.44 -10.26 6.90
CA GLN A 93 -16.46 -9.33 5.77
C GLN A 93 -15.57 -8.11 6.03
N ILE A 94 -14.97 -7.63 4.95
CA ILE A 94 -14.46 -6.26 4.87
C ILE A 94 -15.37 -5.56 3.86
N ILE A 95 -16.26 -4.71 4.38
CA ILE A 95 -17.18 -3.94 3.56
C ILE A 95 -16.45 -2.72 2.99
N VAL A 96 -16.58 -2.54 1.69
CA VAL A 96 -16.01 -1.40 0.99
C VAL A 96 -16.87 -0.19 1.34
N HIS A 97 -16.24 0.83 1.92
CA HIS A 97 -16.92 2.08 2.22
C HIS A 97 -17.44 2.71 0.91
N PRO A 98 -18.70 3.21 0.83
CA PRO A 98 -19.28 3.74 -0.42
C PRO A 98 -18.43 4.79 -1.13
N SER A 99 -17.69 5.62 -0.39
CA SER A 99 -16.79 6.63 -0.99
C SER A 99 -15.63 6.01 -1.79
N PHE A 100 -15.19 4.78 -1.51
CA PHE A 100 -14.19 4.11 -2.34
C PHE A 100 -14.68 3.91 -3.78
N ILE A 101 -15.97 3.63 -3.96
CA ILE A 101 -16.59 3.50 -5.26
C ILE A 101 -16.93 4.88 -5.83
N ALA A 102 -17.55 5.76 -5.03
CA ALA A 102 -18.06 7.04 -5.50
C ALA A 102 -16.95 8.05 -5.88
N ASP A 103 -15.80 8.01 -5.21
CA ASP A 103 -14.69 8.93 -5.46
C ASP A 103 -13.73 8.42 -6.55
N ALA A 104 -13.96 7.23 -7.11
CA ALA A 104 -13.06 6.65 -8.10
C ALA A 104 -13.15 7.39 -9.43
N GLU A 105 -12.01 7.57 -10.09
CA GLU A 105 -12.00 8.10 -11.45
C GLU A 105 -12.67 7.09 -12.38
N ALA A 106 -13.50 7.58 -13.31
CA ALA A 106 -14.22 6.72 -14.22
C ALA A 106 -13.23 5.89 -15.06
N GLY A 107 -13.38 4.56 -15.00
CA GLY A 107 -12.49 3.62 -15.71
C GLY A 107 -11.31 3.10 -14.88
N ASP A 108 -11.18 3.47 -13.60
CA ASP A 108 -10.15 2.92 -12.71
C ASP A 108 -10.38 1.43 -12.46
N THR A 109 -9.60 0.60 -13.16
CA THR A 109 -9.72 -0.86 -13.10
C THR A 109 -9.40 -1.45 -11.73
N ARG A 110 -8.74 -0.70 -10.82
CA ARG A 110 -8.45 -1.19 -9.47
C ARG A 110 -9.71 -1.34 -8.63
N VAL A 111 -10.75 -0.55 -8.89
CA VAL A 111 -12.04 -0.71 -8.18
C VAL A 111 -12.67 -2.04 -8.55
N ASP A 112 -12.76 -2.33 -9.84
CA ASP A 112 -13.33 -3.58 -10.35
C ASP A 112 -12.51 -4.81 -9.92
N ASN A 113 -11.18 -4.69 -9.93
CA ASN A 113 -10.29 -5.80 -9.57
C ASN A 113 -10.22 -6.08 -8.06
N LYS A 114 -10.55 -5.11 -7.21
CA LYS A 114 -10.37 -5.22 -5.75
C LYS A 114 -11.68 -5.27 -4.97
N THR A 115 -12.82 -5.16 -5.63
CA THR A 115 -14.14 -5.15 -4.99
C THR A 115 -15.11 -6.09 -5.70
N LEU A 116 -16.14 -6.52 -4.98
CA LEU A 116 -17.20 -7.35 -5.51
C LEU A 116 -18.55 -6.86 -4.97
N ILE A 117 -19.56 -6.73 -5.84
CA ILE A 117 -20.92 -6.42 -5.42
C ILE A 117 -21.50 -7.58 -4.60
N ARG A 118 -22.16 -7.26 -3.50
CA ARG A 118 -22.79 -8.23 -2.61
C ARG A 118 -24.22 -8.50 -3.06
N ALA A 119 -24.61 -9.77 -3.16
CA ALA A 119 -25.97 -10.15 -3.51
C ALA A 119 -26.98 -9.83 -2.39
N ASN A 120 -26.55 -9.94 -1.13
CA ASN A 120 -27.37 -9.66 0.04
C ASN A 120 -26.61 -8.77 1.05
N PRO A 121 -26.51 -7.45 0.81
CA PRO A 121 -25.88 -6.53 1.74
C PRO A 121 -26.51 -6.60 3.13
N THR A 122 -25.67 -6.61 4.16
CA THR A 122 -26.10 -6.58 5.57
C THR A 122 -25.82 -5.22 6.19
N THR A 123 -26.68 -4.83 7.13
CA THR A 123 -26.51 -3.62 7.94
C THR A 123 -26.07 -4.00 9.35
N GLN A 124 -25.11 -3.27 9.90
CA GLN A 124 -24.71 -3.36 11.30
C GLN A 124 -24.57 -1.95 11.87
N ASP A 125 -25.19 -1.71 13.03
CA ASP A 125 -25.16 -0.41 13.73
C ASP A 125 -25.48 0.80 12.83
N GLY A 126 -26.44 0.62 11.90
CA GLY A 126 -26.87 1.65 10.95
C GLY A 126 -25.94 1.85 9.74
N LEU A 127 -24.87 1.07 9.62
CA LEU A 127 -23.91 1.12 8.51
C LEU A 127 -24.14 -0.04 7.54
N SER A 128 -24.02 0.23 6.25
CA SER A 128 -24.08 -0.78 5.19
C SER A 128 -23.19 -0.39 4.02
N GLY A 129 -22.88 -1.36 3.16
CA GLY A 129 -22.20 -1.14 1.90
C GLY A 129 -22.55 -2.24 0.90
N ASP A 130 -22.67 -1.84 -0.36
CA ASP A 130 -23.08 -2.72 -1.46
C ASP A 130 -21.93 -3.59 -1.98
N PHE A 131 -20.68 -3.26 -1.62
CA PHE A 131 -19.47 -3.93 -2.07
C PHE A 131 -18.70 -4.53 -0.90
N GLN A 132 -18.06 -5.67 -1.15
CA GLN A 132 -17.04 -6.28 -0.28
C GLN A 132 -15.68 -6.24 -0.96
N THR A 133 -14.61 -6.42 -0.18
CA THR A 133 -13.28 -6.65 -0.74
C THR A 133 -13.22 -7.94 -1.55
N ALA A 134 -12.45 -7.92 -2.63
CA ALA A 134 -12.12 -9.06 -3.48
C ALA A 134 -10.62 -9.10 -3.81
N LEU A 135 -9.79 -8.54 -2.92
CA LEU A 135 -8.36 -8.34 -3.16
C LEU A 135 -7.55 -9.65 -3.31
N TYR A 136 -7.89 -10.68 -2.54
CA TYR A 136 -7.17 -11.95 -2.54
C TYR A 136 -8.03 -13.07 -3.13
N ALA A 137 -7.43 -13.89 -3.99
CA ALA A 137 -8.13 -14.97 -4.68
C ALA A 137 -8.42 -16.19 -3.77
N SER A 138 -7.62 -16.38 -2.72
CA SER A 138 -7.77 -17.50 -1.78
C SER A 138 -7.23 -17.16 -0.39
N ASN A 139 -7.56 -18.00 0.58
CA ASN A 139 -7.01 -17.92 1.94
C ASN A 139 -5.53 -18.34 2.05
N ILE A 140 -4.86 -18.64 0.94
CA ILE A 140 -3.40 -18.86 0.87
C ILE A 140 -2.72 -17.87 -0.08
N SER A 141 -3.46 -16.90 -0.64
CA SER A 141 -2.87 -15.85 -1.45
C SER A 141 -1.86 -15.05 -0.62
N PRO A 142 -0.65 -14.80 -1.12
CA PRO A 142 0.35 -14.02 -0.40
C PRO A 142 -0.05 -12.55 -0.32
N ILE A 143 0.52 -11.84 0.65
CA ILE A 143 0.39 -10.38 0.80
C ILE A 143 1.74 -9.75 0.48
N ASP A 144 1.75 -8.73 -0.37
CA ASP A 144 2.98 -7.98 -0.65
C ASP A 144 3.46 -7.25 0.60
N MET A 145 4.76 -7.36 0.91
CA MET A 145 5.36 -6.61 2.02
C MET A 145 5.79 -5.22 1.58
N LEU A 146 6.30 -5.13 0.35
CA LEU A 146 6.68 -3.92 -0.37
C LEU A 146 6.88 -4.35 -1.82
N ARG A 147 6.04 -3.88 -2.73
CA ARG A 147 6.17 -4.19 -4.17
C ARG A 147 6.60 -2.96 -4.96
N ASN A 148 7.07 -3.17 -6.19
CA ASN A 148 7.54 -2.09 -7.05
C ASN A 148 6.46 -1.04 -7.33
N GLU A 149 5.16 -1.39 -7.36
CA GLU A 149 4.06 -0.41 -7.41
C GLU A 149 4.13 0.62 -6.27
N GLU A 150 4.38 0.16 -5.04
CA GLU A 150 4.56 1.05 -3.90
C GLU A 150 5.86 1.86 -4.04
N LEU A 151 6.94 1.25 -4.54
CA LEU A 151 8.20 1.97 -4.75
C LEU A 151 8.09 3.07 -5.81
N VAL A 152 7.29 2.89 -6.86
CA VAL A 152 6.98 3.96 -7.83
C VAL A 152 6.23 5.10 -7.15
N LEU A 153 5.29 4.81 -6.25
CA LEU A 153 4.60 5.84 -5.48
C LEU A 153 5.51 6.54 -4.45
N VAL A 154 6.44 5.80 -3.82
CA VAL A 154 7.49 6.34 -2.95
C VAL A 154 8.45 7.22 -3.75
N TYR A 155 8.79 6.83 -4.98
CA TYR A 155 9.61 7.62 -5.89
C TYR A 155 8.91 8.94 -6.28
N ALA A 156 7.61 8.89 -6.57
CA ALA A 156 6.82 10.10 -6.81
C ALA A 156 6.85 11.04 -5.60
N GLU A 157 6.57 10.52 -4.40
CA GLU A 157 6.60 11.30 -3.15
C GLU A 157 8.00 11.87 -2.84
N ALA A 158 9.05 11.08 -3.06
CA ALA A 158 10.44 11.51 -2.87
C ALA A 158 10.83 12.66 -3.82
N ASN A 159 10.41 12.59 -5.09
CA ASN A 159 10.64 13.65 -6.06
C ASN A 159 9.84 14.92 -5.75
N ILE A 160 8.61 14.80 -5.26
CA ILE A 160 7.84 15.95 -4.75
C ILE A 160 8.60 16.64 -3.60
N LEU A 161 9.10 15.85 -2.63
CA LEU A 161 9.88 16.36 -1.50
C LEU A 161 11.20 17.02 -1.94
N ALA A 162 11.83 16.49 -3.00
CA ALA A 162 13.05 17.05 -3.59
C ALA A 162 12.78 18.22 -4.58
N ASN A 163 11.50 18.56 -4.81
CA ASN A 163 11.04 19.57 -5.76
C ASN A 163 11.41 19.25 -7.23
N ASP A 164 11.51 17.97 -7.59
CA ASP A 164 11.60 17.49 -8.97
C ASP A 164 10.21 17.04 -9.45
N LEU A 165 9.42 18.01 -9.94
CA LEU A 165 8.00 17.77 -10.20
C LEU A 165 7.73 16.97 -11.48
N PHE A 166 8.66 16.99 -12.44
CA PHE A 166 8.51 16.22 -13.68
C PHE A 166 8.69 14.73 -13.44
N GLU A 167 9.72 14.33 -12.70
CA GLU A 167 9.94 12.93 -12.31
C GLU A 167 8.78 12.39 -11.44
N ALA A 168 8.20 13.25 -10.59
CA ALA A 168 7.01 12.89 -9.82
C ALA A 168 5.77 12.65 -10.71
N GLU A 169 5.54 13.51 -11.70
CA GLU A 169 4.47 13.35 -12.69
C GLU A 169 4.64 12.07 -13.51
N ASP A 170 5.86 11.78 -13.98
CA ASP A 170 6.15 10.56 -14.75
C ASP A 170 5.85 9.29 -13.94
N ALA A 171 6.22 9.27 -12.66
CA ALA A 171 5.91 8.15 -11.78
C ALA A 171 4.42 7.99 -11.46
N ILE A 172 3.71 9.10 -11.24
CA ILE A 172 2.25 9.08 -11.14
C ILE A 172 1.62 8.52 -12.42
N ASN A 173 2.13 8.91 -13.59
CA ASN A 173 1.62 8.46 -14.88
C ASN A 173 1.84 6.95 -15.09
N VAL A 174 2.92 6.36 -14.60
CA VAL A 174 3.10 4.90 -14.60
C VAL A 174 1.96 4.20 -13.86
N ILE A 175 1.60 4.70 -12.67
CA ILE A 175 0.52 4.13 -11.85
C ILE A 175 -0.87 4.39 -12.45
N ARG A 176 -1.10 5.59 -13.00
CA ARG A 176 -2.38 5.90 -13.68
C ARG A 176 -2.58 4.97 -14.88
N ASN A 177 -1.54 4.80 -15.70
CA ASN A 177 -1.61 3.93 -16.87
C ASN A 177 -1.84 2.46 -16.49
N SER A 178 -1.21 1.95 -15.43
CA SER A 178 -1.44 0.57 -14.97
C SER A 178 -2.87 0.33 -14.48
N ALA A 179 -3.54 1.39 -14.04
CA ALA A 179 -4.95 1.40 -13.64
C ALA A 179 -5.94 1.66 -14.80
N SER A 180 -5.46 1.78 -16.04
CA SER A 180 -6.24 2.18 -17.24
C SER A 180 -6.78 3.61 -17.18
N LEU A 181 -6.17 4.47 -16.38
CA LEU A 181 -6.48 5.90 -16.32
C LEU A 181 -5.62 6.68 -17.32
N PRO A 182 -6.12 7.80 -17.86
CA PRO A 182 -5.31 8.70 -18.67
C PRO A 182 -4.19 9.31 -17.84
N VAL A 183 -3.14 9.81 -18.49
CA VAL A 183 -2.07 10.57 -17.83
C VAL A 183 -2.63 11.78 -17.06
N TYR A 184 -1.91 12.19 -16.02
CA TYR A 184 -2.21 13.37 -15.23
C TYR A 184 -2.21 14.62 -16.12
N THR A 185 -3.18 15.51 -15.92
CA THR A 185 -3.31 16.77 -16.65
C THR A 185 -3.51 17.97 -15.72
N GLY A 186 -3.24 17.78 -14.43
CA GLY A 186 -3.40 18.83 -13.43
C GLY A 186 -2.22 19.80 -13.40
N ALA A 187 -2.16 20.62 -12.36
CA ALA A 187 -1.07 21.58 -12.20
C ALA A 187 0.23 20.89 -11.81
N LEU A 188 1.34 21.31 -12.40
CA LEU A 188 2.68 20.85 -12.01
C LEU A 188 3.17 21.62 -10.78
N THR A 189 2.53 21.36 -9.63
CA THR A 189 2.91 21.91 -8.32
C THR A 189 3.02 20.79 -7.29
N ALA A 190 3.86 20.98 -6.26
CA ALA A 190 4.03 20.00 -5.20
C ALA A 190 2.69 19.64 -4.51
N GLU A 191 1.81 20.62 -4.29
CA GLU A 191 0.49 20.41 -3.69
C GLU A 191 -0.43 19.56 -4.57
N ALA A 192 -0.50 19.87 -5.87
CA ALA A 192 -1.38 19.18 -6.80
C ALA A 192 -0.90 17.75 -7.07
N LEU A 193 0.42 17.54 -7.18
CA LEU A 193 1.03 16.22 -7.32
C LEU A 193 0.95 15.41 -6.02
N THR A 194 1.07 16.03 -4.85
CA THR A 194 0.85 15.34 -3.56
C THR A 194 -0.58 14.82 -3.48
N THR A 195 -1.56 15.67 -3.83
CA THR A 195 -2.97 15.29 -3.84
C THR A 195 -3.22 14.10 -4.78
N GLU A 196 -2.67 14.16 -5.99
CA GLU A 196 -2.79 13.06 -6.95
C GLU A 196 -2.08 11.79 -6.48
N MET A 197 -0.85 11.90 -5.98
CA MET A 197 -0.07 10.77 -5.44
C MET A 197 -0.83 10.06 -4.30
N LEU A 198 -1.43 10.81 -3.37
CA LEU A 198 -2.26 10.27 -2.30
C LEU A 198 -3.53 9.59 -2.84
N ASN A 199 -4.13 10.12 -3.90
CA ASN A 199 -5.25 9.50 -4.58
C ASN A 199 -4.84 8.16 -5.22
N GLN A 200 -3.70 8.13 -5.92
CA GLN A 200 -3.18 6.89 -6.50
C GLN A 200 -2.83 5.85 -5.42
N ARG A 201 -2.19 6.26 -4.31
CA ARG A 201 -1.93 5.37 -3.15
C ARG A 201 -3.19 4.78 -2.56
N ARG A 202 -4.27 5.57 -2.43
CA ARG A 202 -5.58 5.10 -1.92
C ARG A 202 -6.10 3.89 -2.69
N TYR A 203 -5.97 3.88 -4.02
CA TYR A 203 -6.49 2.81 -4.88
C TYR A 203 -5.46 1.68 -5.08
N SER A 204 -4.18 2.02 -5.25
CA SER A 204 -3.09 1.05 -5.40
C SER A 204 -2.88 0.21 -4.14
N LEU A 205 -3.01 0.79 -2.94
CA LEU A 205 -2.71 0.14 -1.65
C LEU A 205 -3.99 -0.15 -0.83
N TRP A 206 -5.10 -0.40 -1.51
CA TRP A 206 -6.38 -0.77 -0.88
C TRP A 206 -6.23 -2.02 -0.01
N CYS A 207 -6.75 -1.98 1.23
CA CYS A 207 -6.61 -3.04 2.24
C CYS A 207 -5.16 -3.39 2.66
N GLU A 208 -4.18 -2.55 2.35
CA GLU A 208 -2.77 -2.76 2.70
C GLU A 208 -2.29 -1.84 3.86
N ASN A 209 -3.23 -1.19 4.57
CA ASN A 209 -2.95 -0.38 5.76
C ASN A 209 -2.07 0.87 5.50
N HIS A 210 -2.15 1.49 4.32
CA HIS A 210 -1.40 2.74 4.04
C HIS A 210 -2.24 4.01 4.29
N ARG A 211 -3.48 4.04 3.80
CA ARG A 211 -4.32 5.25 3.77
C ARG A 211 -4.45 5.95 5.12
N MET A 212 -4.61 5.20 6.21
CA MET A 212 -4.72 5.79 7.54
C MET A 212 -3.43 6.55 7.93
N PHE A 213 -2.25 5.97 7.66
CA PHE A 213 -0.98 6.63 7.95
C PHE A 213 -0.73 7.80 7.01
N ASP A 214 -1.02 7.66 5.72
CA ASP A 214 -0.88 8.74 4.75
C ASP A 214 -1.71 9.97 5.17
N LEU A 215 -2.99 9.79 5.50
CA LEU A 215 -3.83 10.90 5.95
C LEU A 215 -3.34 11.52 7.26
N ARG A 216 -2.78 10.74 8.19
CA ARG A 216 -2.17 11.29 9.41
C ARG A 216 -0.91 12.11 9.12
N ARG A 217 -0.01 11.58 8.28
CA ARG A 217 1.24 12.23 7.87
C ARG A 217 0.99 13.60 7.24
N TYR A 218 -0.05 13.68 6.41
CA TYR A 218 -0.44 14.90 5.71
C TYR A 218 -1.46 15.76 6.45
N ASN A 219 -1.83 15.41 7.69
CA ASN A 219 -2.87 16.12 8.48
C ASN A 219 -4.24 16.20 7.79
N LEU A 220 -4.59 15.17 7.02
CA LEU A 220 -5.82 15.04 6.25
C LEU A 220 -6.84 14.07 6.89
N SER A 221 -6.64 13.62 8.12
CA SER A 221 -7.57 12.71 8.77
C SER A 221 -9.00 13.25 8.83
N ASN A 222 -9.18 14.57 8.95
CA ASN A 222 -10.47 15.25 8.96
C ASN A 222 -11.22 15.21 7.60
N THR A 223 -10.59 14.70 6.54
CA THR A 223 -11.22 14.47 5.24
C THR A 223 -11.97 13.13 5.17
N LEU A 224 -11.77 12.25 6.16
CA LEU A 224 -12.50 11.00 6.22
C LEU A 224 -13.99 11.24 6.54
N PRO A 225 -14.90 10.48 5.93
CA PRO A 225 -16.32 10.57 6.23
C PRO A 225 -16.61 10.17 7.68
N VAL A 226 -17.64 10.79 8.25
CA VAL A 226 -18.20 10.47 9.57
C VAL A 226 -19.65 10.06 9.34
N ASP A 227 -19.89 8.76 9.21
CA ASP A 227 -21.18 8.23 8.74
C ASP A 227 -22.30 8.28 9.80
N ARG A 228 -21.94 8.37 11.08
CA ARG A 228 -22.90 8.46 12.18
C ARG A 228 -22.54 9.59 13.13
N THR A 229 -23.57 10.28 13.62
CA THR A 229 -23.41 11.29 14.67
C THR A 229 -22.71 10.70 15.89
N GLY A 230 -21.58 11.28 16.26
CA GLY A 230 -20.78 10.87 17.42
C GLY A 230 -19.60 9.95 17.09
N ASP A 231 -19.50 9.40 15.88
CA ASP A 231 -18.29 8.70 15.45
C ASP A 231 -17.09 9.67 15.42
N GLN A 232 -15.91 9.15 15.77
CA GLN A 232 -14.68 9.93 15.87
C GLN A 232 -13.56 9.31 15.04
N ILE A 233 -12.74 10.17 14.43
CA ILE A 233 -11.53 9.77 13.72
C ILE A 233 -10.36 9.80 14.69
N PHE A 234 -9.84 8.61 15.03
CA PHE A 234 -8.70 8.48 15.94
C PHE A 234 -7.38 8.59 15.18
N ASN A 235 -6.51 9.52 15.59
CA ASN A 235 -5.17 9.69 15.02
C ASN A 235 -4.09 8.92 15.77
N THR A 236 -4.40 8.42 16.96
CA THR A 236 -3.49 7.66 17.82
C THR A 236 -4.23 6.48 18.41
N LEU A 237 -3.52 5.38 18.64
CA LEU A 237 -4.03 4.30 19.47
C LEU A 237 -3.83 4.68 20.95
N PRO A 238 -4.77 4.34 21.84
CA PRO A 238 -4.56 4.53 23.27
C PRO A 238 -3.43 3.63 23.76
N VAL A 239 -2.70 4.09 24.78
CA VAL A 239 -1.72 3.26 25.49
C VAL A 239 -2.46 2.09 26.15
N PRO A 240 -1.99 0.84 26.00
CA PRO A 240 -2.62 -0.32 26.63
C PRO A 240 -2.80 -0.11 28.13
N LEU A 241 -3.92 -0.56 28.69
CA LEU A 241 -4.25 -0.33 30.10
C LEU A 241 -3.16 -0.84 31.05
N SER A 242 -2.53 -1.97 30.72
CA SER A 242 -1.45 -2.58 31.50
C SER A 242 -0.15 -1.75 31.53
N GLU A 243 0.01 -0.81 30.61
CA GLU A 243 1.20 0.06 30.53
C GLU A 243 0.97 1.43 31.20
N ASN A 244 -0.22 1.64 31.79
CA ASN A 244 -0.59 2.87 32.51
C ASN A 244 -0.43 2.75 34.04
N GLU A 245 0.20 1.67 34.53
CA GLU A 245 0.56 1.45 35.94
C GLU A 245 2.03 1.78 36.21
#